data_AF-A0A850S7D4-F1
#
_entry.id   AF-A0A850S7D4-F1
#
_cell.length_a   1.000
_cell.length_b   1.000
_cell.length_c   1.000
_cell.angle_alpha   90.00
_cell.angle_beta   90.00
_cell.angle_gamma   90.00
#
_symmetry.space_group_name_H-M   'P 1'
#
loop_
_entity.id
_entity.type
_entity.pdbx_description
1 polymer ?
#
loop_
_entity_poly.entity_id
_entity_poly.type
_entity_poly.pdbx_seq_one_letter_code
_entity_poly.pdbx_strand_id
1 'polypeptide(L)'
;MLYIRWNEENELGIDIIDEQHRGVVSTINSFYYGVSQGLSKQSLTLTKGMLDEMTIMHFETEERFLEQMGYPHLHSHALLHQKLLTKMSTIYDESIKNSDPEPFLKFLKNWWLHHINEEDRAYARYLEINGKLP
;
A
#
# COMPACT_ATOMS: atom_id res chain seq x y z
N MET A 1 6.39 -16.33 10.06
CA MET A 1 7.25 -15.68 9.04
C MET A 1 6.51 -14.49 8.47
N LEU A 2 7.22 -13.43 8.05
CA LEU A 2 6.61 -12.30 7.37
C LEU A 2 6.24 -12.67 5.93
N TYR A 3 5.08 -12.19 5.46
CA TYR A 3 4.59 -12.41 4.11
C TYR A 3 5.22 -11.46 3.09
N ILE A 4 5.37 -10.20 3.51
CA ILE A 4 6.16 -9.17 2.85
C ILE A 4 7.33 -8.83 3.77
N ARG A 5 8.55 -8.94 3.28
CA ARG A 5 9.74 -8.51 3.99
C ARG A 5 10.14 -7.14 3.46
N TRP A 6 10.06 -6.13 4.31
CA TRP A 6 10.58 -4.81 4.00
C TRP A 6 12.11 -4.87 3.88
N ASN A 7 12.69 -4.15 2.94
CA ASN A 7 14.13 -3.97 2.79
C ASN A 7 14.45 -2.53 2.37
N GLU A 8 15.73 -2.15 2.45
CA GLU A 8 16.22 -0.81 2.10
C GLU A 8 15.92 -0.46 0.63
N GLU A 9 15.83 -1.46 -0.26
CA GLU A 9 15.48 -1.22 -1.67
C GLU A 9 14.03 -0.74 -1.84
N ASN A 10 13.18 -0.82 -0.81
CA ASN A 10 11.82 -0.27 -0.82
C ASN A 10 11.76 1.18 -0.35
N GLU A 11 12.86 1.74 0.15
CA GLU A 11 12.91 3.12 0.60
C GLU A 11 13.01 4.07 -0.60
N LEU A 12 12.32 5.20 -0.47
CA LEU A 12 12.31 6.29 -1.44
C LEU A 12 13.20 7.45 -1.00
N GLY A 13 13.62 7.47 0.27
CA GLY A 13 14.36 8.58 0.87
C GLY A 13 13.45 9.73 1.26
N ILE A 14 12.17 9.45 1.52
CA ILE A 14 11.17 10.45 1.93
C ILE A 14 10.54 9.94 3.22
N ASP A 15 11.08 10.39 4.36
CA ASP A 15 10.81 9.83 5.70
C ASP A 15 9.34 9.54 5.98
N ILE A 16 8.45 10.53 5.74
CA ILE A 16 7.02 10.37 6.02
C ILE A 16 6.36 9.30 5.15
N ILE A 17 6.78 9.18 3.89
CA ILE A 17 6.26 8.20 2.93
C ILE A 17 6.80 6.81 3.28
N ASP A 18 8.10 6.70 3.56
CA ASP A 18 8.75 5.44 3.92
C ASP A 18 8.18 4.87 5.24
N GLU A 19 7.89 5.72 6.23
CA GLU A 19 7.20 5.29 7.45
C GLU A 19 5.77 4.79 7.18
N GLN A 20 5.02 5.49 6.32
CA GLN A 20 3.66 5.06 5.95
C GLN A 20 3.68 3.72 5.19
N HIS A 21 4.63 3.52 4.26
CA HIS A 21 4.83 2.25 3.58
C HIS A 21 5.12 1.11 4.56
N ARG A 22 6.03 1.33 5.53
CA ARG A 22 6.32 0.36 6.59
C ARG A 22 5.06 0.02 7.39
N GLY A 23 4.25 1.01 7.73
CA GLY A 23 3.00 0.82 8.46
C GLY A 23 1.97 -0.03 7.69
N VAL A 24 1.77 0.26 6.40
CA VAL A 24 0.87 -0.52 5.54
C VAL A 24 1.40 -1.96 5.41
N VAL A 25 2.67 -2.15 5.09
CA VAL A 25 3.29 -3.48 4.96
C VAL A 25 3.18 -4.28 6.25
N SER A 26 3.34 -3.64 7.40
CA SER A 26 3.14 -4.26 8.72
C SER A 26 1.68 -4.69 8.94
N THR A 27 0.72 -3.90 8.45
CA THR A 27 -0.70 -4.23 8.53
C THR A 27 -1.05 -5.41 7.61
N ILE A 28 -0.48 -5.48 6.40
CA ILE A 28 -0.61 -6.63 5.50
C ILE A 28 -0.04 -7.90 6.14
N ASN A 29 1.13 -7.79 6.78
CA ASN A 29 1.74 -8.90 7.52
C ASN A 29 0.87 -9.34 8.71
N SER A 30 0.18 -8.42 9.38
CA SER A 30 -0.77 -8.73 10.45
C SER A 30 -2.01 -9.45 9.92
N PHE A 31 -2.53 -9.04 8.77
CA PHE A 31 -3.63 -9.74 8.09
C PHE A 31 -3.22 -11.17 7.71
N TYR A 32 -2.05 -11.34 7.10
CA TYR A 32 -1.48 -12.65 6.81
C TYR A 32 -1.30 -13.52 8.05
N TYR A 33 -0.80 -12.95 9.15
CA TYR A 33 -0.68 -13.66 10.41
C TYR A 33 -2.04 -14.19 10.87
N GLY A 34 -3.08 -13.33 10.86
CA GLY A 34 -4.43 -13.73 11.22
C GLY A 34 -4.96 -14.89 10.38
N VAL A 35 -4.71 -14.86 9.06
CA VAL A 35 -5.03 -15.97 8.14
C VAL A 35 -4.27 -17.24 8.52
N SER A 36 -2.96 -17.14 8.76
CA SER A 36 -2.10 -18.29 9.08
C SER A 36 -2.46 -18.97 10.41
N GLN A 37 -3.02 -18.21 11.35
CA GLN A 37 -3.45 -18.72 12.66
C GLN A 37 -4.91 -19.22 12.65
N GLY A 38 -5.61 -19.12 11.52
CA GLY A 38 -7.03 -19.48 11.44
C GLY A 38 -7.91 -18.60 12.32
N LEU A 39 -7.58 -17.30 12.45
CA LEU A 39 -8.41 -16.37 13.22
C LEU A 39 -9.80 -16.22 12.61
N SER A 40 -10.75 -15.79 13.46
CA SER A 40 -12.13 -15.62 13.04
C SER A 40 -12.29 -14.60 11.92
N LYS A 41 -13.34 -14.76 11.11
CA LYS A 41 -13.73 -13.77 10.08
C LYS A 41 -13.86 -12.36 10.68
N GLN A 42 -14.39 -12.23 11.90
CA GLN A 42 -14.51 -10.93 12.56
C GLN A 42 -13.13 -10.28 12.79
N SER A 43 -12.17 -11.06 13.28
CA SER A 43 -10.79 -10.58 13.49
C SER A 43 -10.14 -10.14 12.17
N LEU A 44 -10.31 -10.93 11.10
CA LEU A 44 -9.78 -10.59 9.78
C LEU A 44 -10.43 -9.31 9.22
N THR A 45 -11.74 -9.14 9.40
CA THR A 45 -12.45 -7.92 8.99
C THR A 45 -11.94 -6.68 9.74
N LEU A 46 -11.61 -6.80 11.03
CA LEU A 46 -11.03 -5.67 11.78
C LEU A 46 -9.66 -5.28 11.23
N THR A 47 -8.78 -6.25 10.96
CA THR A 47 -7.46 -5.97 10.36
C THR A 47 -7.59 -5.42 8.95
N LYS A 48 -8.57 -5.88 8.16
CA LYS A 48 -8.89 -5.30 6.85
C LYS A 48 -9.33 -3.84 6.96
N GLY A 49 -10.18 -3.50 7.93
CA GLY A 49 -10.59 -2.11 8.17
C GLY A 49 -9.40 -1.19 8.49
N MET A 50 -8.49 -1.66 9.35
CA MET A 50 -7.24 -0.93 9.64
C MET A 50 -6.38 -0.75 8.38
N LEU A 51 -6.29 -1.77 7.53
CA LEU A 51 -5.56 -1.68 6.27
C LEU A 51 -6.18 -0.64 5.32
N ASP A 52 -7.50 -0.56 5.26
CA ASP A 52 -8.21 0.43 4.43
C ASP A 52 -7.91 1.85 4.90
N GLU A 53 -8.05 2.11 6.20
CA GLU A 53 -7.77 3.43 6.79
C GLU A 53 -6.31 3.86 6.57
N MET A 54 -5.37 2.96 6.84
CA MET A 54 -3.94 3.17 6.61
C MET A 54 -3.64 3.50 5.14
N THR A 55 -4.24 2.76 4.20
CA THR A 55 -4.03 2.94 2.76
C THR A 55 -4.58 4.29 2.29
N ILE A 56 -5.78 4.65 2.73
CA ILE A 56 -6.40 5.95 2.38
C ILE A 56 -5.57 7.11 2.92
N MET A 57 -5.18 7.05 4.20
CA MET A 57 -4.36 8.10 4.81
C MET A 57 -3.01 8.27 4.11
N HIS A 58 -2.39 7.17 3.70
CA HIS A 58 -1.14 7.20 2.94
C HIS A 58 -1.32 7.90 1.59
N PHE A 59 -2.29 7.48 0.78
CA PHE A 59 -2.55 8.12 -0.52
C PHE A 59 -2.91 9.59 -0.40
N GLU A 60 -3.69 9.99 0.60
CA GLU A 60 -3.96 11.42 0.84
C GLU A 60 -2.71 12.21 1.21
N THR A 61 -1.79 11.60 1.98
CA THR A 61 -0.53 12.25 2.38
C THR A 61 0.38 12.43 1.17
N GLU A 62 0.54 11.36 0.40
CA GLU A 62 1.34 11.32 -0.81
C GLU A 62 0.83 12.27 -1.88
N GLU A 63 -0.47 12.26 -2.18
CA GLU A 63 -1.04 13.14 -3.20
C GLU A 63 -0.85 14.62 -2.84
N ARG A 64 -1.04 14.99 -1.56
CA ARG A 64 -0.76 16.36 -1.08
C ARG A 64 0.72 16.70 -1.17
N PHE A 65 1.60 15.76 -0.84
CA PHE A 65 3.05 15.94 -0.97
C PHE A 65 3.45 16.16 -2.44
N LEU A 66 2.95 15.35 -3.35
CA LEU A 66 3.21 15.45 -4.79
C LEU A 66 2.65 16.73 -5.40
N GLU A 67 1.48 17.19 -4.93
CA GLU A 67 0.90 18.48 -5.30
C GLU A 67 1.83 19.63 -4.91
N GLN A 68 2.30 19.65 -3.65
CA GLN A 68 3.23 20.67 -3.14
C GLN A 68 4.55 20.69 -3.90
N MET A 69 5.05 19.53 -4.31
CA MET A 69 6.30 19.41 -5.07
C MET A 69 6.15 19.76 -6.56
N GLY A 70 4.91 19.88 -7.05
CA GLY A 70 4.59 20.13 -8.45
C GLY A 70 4.96 18.94 -9.34
N TYR A 71 4.62 17.71 -8.91
CA TYR A 71 4.86 16.51 -9.70
C TYR A 71 3.90 16.46 -10.91
N PRO A 72 4.40 16.42 -12.16
CA PRO A 72 3.57 16.56 -13.36
C PRO A 72 2.60 15.38 -13.60
N HIS A 73 2.85 14.22 -12.99
CA HIS A 73 2.05 13.01 -13.16
C HIS A 73 1.12 12.71 -11.97
N LEU A 74 0.87 13.68 -11.09
CA LEU A 74 -0.03 13.55 -9.94
C LEU A 74 -1.40 12.99 -10.33
N HIS A 75 -2.02 13.50 -11.39
CA HIS A 75 -3.36 13.06 -11.79
C HIS A 75 -3.40 11.57 -12.17
N SER A 76 -2.43 11.10 -12.95
CA SER A 76 -2.33 9.67 -13.30
C SER A 76 -2.06 8.80 -12.09
N HIS A 77 -1.25 9.29 -11.14
CA HIS A 77 -0.91 8.58 -9.92
C HIS A 77 -2.13 8.43 -8.99
N ALA A 78 -2.89 9.51 -8.74
CA ALA A 78 -4.14 9.46 -7.98
C ALA A 78 -5.20 8.52 -8.62
N LEU A 79 -5.24 8.41 -9.96
CA LEU A 79 -6.10 7.44 -10.63
C LEU A 79 -5.68 5.98 -10.37
N LEU A 80 -4.39 5.71 -10.16
CA LEU A 80 -3.92 4.39 -9.76
C LEU A 80 -4.39 4.04 -8.34
N HIS A 81 -4.32 5.00 -7.41
CA HIS A 81 -4.83 4.85 -6.03
C HIS A 81 -6.31 4.51 -5.99
N GLN A 82 -7.15 5.26 -6.73
CA GLN A 82 -8.59 4.99 -6.79
C GLN A 82 -8.89 3.59 -7.34
N LYS A 83 -8.14 3.15 -8.36
CA LYS A 83 -8.27 1.80 -8.92
C LYS A 83 -7.85 0.72 -7.92
N LEU A 84 -6.81 0.97 -7.13
CA LEU A 84 -6.41 0.05 -6.06
C LEU A 84 -7.52 -0.11 -5.04
N LEU A 85 -8.00 0.98 -4.45
CA LEU A 85 -9.00 0.93 -3.37
C LEU A 85 -10.23 0.13 -3.81
N THR A 86 -10.67 0.36 -5.05
CA THR A 86 -11.77 -0.41 -5.65
C THR A 86 -11.42 -1.90 -5.76
N LYS A 87 -10.27 -2.26 -6.35
CA LYS A 87 -9.83 -3.66 -6.49
C LYS A 87 -9.62 -4.36 -5.15
N MET A 88 -9.07 -3.65 -4.16
CA MET A 88 -8.82 -4.17 -2.82
C MET A 88 -10.14 -4.58 -2.15
N SER A 89 -11.18 -3.77 -2.28
CA SER A 89 -12.52 -4.10 -1.80
C SER A 89 -13.12 -5.31 -2.54
N THR A 90 -13.11 -5.28 -3.88
CA THR A 90 -13.67 -6.37 -4.71
C THR A 90 -13.01 -7.73 -4.42
N ILE A 91 -11.67 -7.79 -4.39
CA ILE A 91 -10.95 -9.04 -4.19
C ILE A 91 -11.15 -9.55 -2.75
N TYR A 92 -11.25 -8.65 -1.77
CA TYR A 92 -11.55 -9.03 -0.39
C TYR A 92 -12.93 -9.67 -0.27
N ASP A 93 -13.96 -9.06 -0.85
CA ASP A 93 -15.33 -9.58 -0.80
C ASP A 93 -15.43 -10.97 -1.46
N GLU A 94 -14.77 -11.16 -2.61
CA GLU A 94 -14.68 -12.46 -3.29
C GLU A 94 -13.94 -13.50 -2.43
N SER A 95 -12.84 -13.11 -1.80
CA SER A 95 -12.04 -13.99 -0.93
C SER A 95 -12.84 -14.45 0.29
N ILE A 96 -13.61 -13.55 0.91
CA ILE A 96 -14.50 -13.86 2.03
C ILE A 96 -15.65 -14.77 1.59
N LYS A 97 -16.25 -14.50 0.43
CA LYS A 97 -17.34 -15.33 -0.11
C LYS A 97 -16.89 -16.77 -0.37
N ASN A 98 -15.68 -16.94 -0.90
CA ASN A 98 -15.13 -18.25 -1.25
C ASN A 98 -14.39 -18.93 -0.08
N SER A 99 -14.28 -18.27 1.08
CA SER A 99 -13.45 -18.73 2.21
C SER A 99 -11.99 -19.02 1.81
N ASP A 100 -11.47 -18.24 0.86
CA ASP A 100 -10.10 -18.34 0.35
C ASP A 100 -9.44 -16.96 0.42
N PRO A 101 -8.57 -16.69 1.41
CA PRO A 101 -7.90 -15.40 1.58
C PRO A 101 -6.66 -15.22 0.68
N GLU A 102 -6.22 -16.27 -0.02
CA GLU A 102 -4.98 -16.26 -0.81
C GLU A 102 -5.00 -15.26 -1.98
N PRO A 103 -6.09 -15.10 -2.75
CA PRO A 103 -6.16 -14.10 -3.82
C PRO A 103 -5.96 -12.68 -3.31
N PHE A 104 -6.57 -12.35 -2.17
CA PHE A 104 -6.43 -11.03 -1.54
C PHE A 104 -5.01 -10.78 -1.05
N LEU A 105 -4.39 -11.75 -0.37
CA LEU A 105 -2.99 -11.65 0.05
C LEU A 105 -2.03 -11.48 -1.13
N LYS A 106 -2.21 -12.26 -2.20
CA LYS A 106 -1.39 -12.14 -3.42
C LYS A 106 -1.53 -10.77 -4.06
N PHE A 107 -2.76 -10.28 -4.16
CA PHE A 107 -3.05 -8.95 -4.68
C PHE A 107 -2.35 -7.86 -3.88
N LEU A 108 -2.51 -7.85 -2.55
CA LEU A 108 -1.88 -6.85 -1.68
C LEU A 108 -0.36 -6.81 -1.85
N LYS A 109 0.30 -7.97 -1.80
CA LYS A 109 1.76 -8.06 -1.95
C LYS A 109 2.23 -7.57 -3.31
N ASN A 110 1.61 -8.05 -4.38
CA ASN A 110 2.04 -7.70 -5.72
C ASN A 110 1.80 -6.22 -6.02
N TRP A 111 0.63 -5.70 -5.63
CA TRP A 111 0.29 -4.31 -5.90
C TRP A 111 1.19 -3.37 -5.11
N TRP A 112 1.33 -3.55 -3.79
CA TRP A 112 2.12 -2.64 -2.95
C TRP A 112 3.61 -2.64 -3.32
N LEU A 113 4.21 -3.81 -3.53
CA LEU A 113 5.62 -3.86 -3.92
C LEU A 113 5.85 -3.27 -5.32
N HIS A 114 4.93 -3.47 -6.26
CA HIS A 114 5.05 -2.87 -7.58
C HIS A 114 4.88 -1.36 -7.53
N HIS A 115 3.87 -0.87 -6.81
CA HIS A 115 3.58 0.55 -6.67
C HIS A 115 4.77 1.30 -6.07
N ILE A 116 5.26 0.85 -4.91
CA ILE A 116 6.43 1.45 -4.24
C ILE A 116 7.65 1.50 -5.16
N ASN A 117 7.97 0.38 -5.80
CA ASN A 117 9.24 0.26 -6.51
C ASN A 117 9.22 0.86 -7.92
N GLU A 118 8.04 1.05 -8.52
CA GLU A 118 7.89 1.60 -9.87
C GLU A 118 7.26 2.98 -9.87
N GLU A 119 6.04 3.10 -9.36
CA GLU A 119 5.25 4.34 -9.42
C GLU A 119 5.80 5.38 -8.44
N ASP A 120 6.06 4.98 -7.21
CA ASP A 120 6.43 5.92 -6.15
C ASP A 120 7.89 6.33 -6.29
N ARG A 121 8.72 5.35 -6.62
CA ARG A 121 10.11 5.58 -7.03
C ARG A 121 10.23 6.49 -8.26
N ALA A 122 9.25 6.51 -9.17
CA ALA A 122 9.29 7.42 -10.31
C ALA A 122 9.20 8.89 -9.88
N TYR A 123 8.33 9.24 -8.92
CA TYR A 123 8.32 10.60 -8.40
C TYR A 123 9.54 10.88 -7.52
N ALA A 124 10.02 9.92 -6.73
CA ALA A 124 11.20 10.12 -5.89
C ALA A 124 12.41 10.50 -6.75
N ARG A 125 12.64 9.77 -7.86
CA ARG A 125 13.67 10.10 -8.87
C ARG A 125 13.44 11.47 -9.50
N TYR A 126 12.20 11.83 -9.81
CA TYR A 126 11.90 13.16 -10.35
C TYR A 126 12.28 14.26 -9.36
N LEU A 127 11.96 14.10 -8.08
CA LEU A 127 12.30 15.08 -7.04
C LEU A 127 13.81 15.19 -6.83
N GLU A 128 14.52 14.06 -6.81
CA GLU A 128 15.97 14.00 -6.71
C GLU A 128 16.64 14.77 -7.86
N ILE A 129 16.28 14.48 -9.11
CA ILE A 129 16.83 15.14 -10.31
C ILE A 129 16.58 16.66 -10.29
N ASN A 130 15.47 17.09 -9.71
CA ASN A 130 15.10 18.51 -9.62
C ASN A 130 15.59 19.19 -8.33
N GLY A 131 16.38 18.51 -7.48
CA GLY A 131 16.87 19.06 -6.22
C GLY A 131 15.76 19.39 -5.21
N LYS A 132 14.65 18.64 -5.26
CA LYS A 132 13.45 18.81 -4.44
C LYS A 132 13.22 17.65 -3.47
N LEU A 133 14.10 16.64 -3.46
CA LEU A 133 14.00 15.58 -2.47
C LEU A 133 14.30 16.17 -1.08
N PRO A 134 13.38 16.05 -0.12
CA PRO A 134 13.50 16.67 1.20
C PRO A 134 14.63 16.06 2.05
#